data_AF-A0A382P153-F1
#
_entry.id   AF-A0A382P153-F1
#
_cell.length_a   1.000
_cell.length_b   1.000
_cell.length_c   1.000
_cell.angle_alpha   90.00
_cell.angle_beta   90.00
_cell.angle_gamma   90.00
#
_symmetry.space_group_name_H-M   'P 1'
#
loop_
_entity.id
_entity.type
_entity.pdbx_description
1 polymer ?
#
loop_
_entity_poly.entity_id
_entity_poly.type
_entity_poly.pdbx_seq_one_letter_code
_entity_poly.pdbx_strand_id
1 'polypeptide(L)' 'GDKPNGLYERFYENGQLERRGNLKEGEQDGVWEYFDEDGKLIE' A
#
# COMPACT_ATOMS: atom_id res chain seq x y z
N GLY A 1 6.17 -16.36 -14.16
CA GLY A 1 6.40 -15.05 -13.55
C GLY A 1 5.55 -15.01 -12.32
N ASP A 2 6.19 -14.98 -11.16
CA ASP A 2 5.51 -14.97 -9.86
C ASP A 2 4.85 -13.60 -9.68
N LYS A 3 3.51 -13.62 -9.61
CA LYS A 3 2.74 -12.42 -9.31
C LYS A 3 3.00 -12.02 -7.85
N PRO A 4 3.04 -10.72 -7.50
CA PRO A 4 3.24 -10.33 -6.11
C PRO A 4 2.07 -10.81 -5.25
N ASN A 5 2.41 -11.40 -4.11
CA ASN A 5 1.48 -11.92 -3.11
C ASN A 5 1.99 -11.53 -1.71
N GLY A 6 1.11 -10.99 -0.87
CA GLY A 6 1.43 -10.55 0.49
C GLY A 6 1.43 -9.03 0.66
N LEU A 7 2.03 -8.56 1.76
CA LEU A 7 2.04 -7.14 2.13
C LEU A 7 2.73 -6.29 1.05
N TYR A 8 2.03 -5.25 0.64
CA TYR A 8 2.51 -4.21 -0.25
C TYR A 8 2.48 -2.89 0.48
N GLU A 9 3.57 -2.14 0.39
CA GLU A 9 3.72 -0.81 0.93
C GLU A 9 4.28 0.09 -0.16
N ARG A 10 3.69 1.28 -0.30
CA ARG A 10 4.19 2.34 -1.17
C ARG A 10 4.45 3.56 -0.32
N PHE A 11 5.54 4.26 -0.63
CA PHE A 11 5.98 5.44 0.07
C PHE A 11 6.05 6.63 -0.88
N TYR A 12 5.77 7.81 -0.36
CA TYR A 12 6.03 9.09 -1.02
C TYR A 12 7.54 9.34 -1.16
N GLU A 13 7.92 10.31 -1.99
CA GLU A 13 9.33 10.71 -2.17
C GLU A 13 9.96 11.22 -0.86
N ASN A 14 9.14 11.75 0.06
CA ASN A 14 9.57 12.17 1.40
C ASN A 14 9.83 10.99 2.36
N GLY A 15 9.59 9.74 1.93
CA GLY A 15 9.78 8.53 2.73
C GLY A 15 8.59 8.16 3.63
N GLN A 16 7.52 8.95 3.64
CA GLN A 16 6.30 8.61 4.39
C GLN A 16 5.47 7.57 3.65
N LEU A 17 4.73 6.76 4.41
CA LEU A 17 3.85 5.75 3.85
C LEU A 17 2.72 6.44 3.08
N GLU A 18 2.51 6.06 1.83
CA GLU A 18 1.41 6.52 0.96
C GLU A 18 0.23 5.55 1.05
N ARG A 19 0.49 4.26 0.95
CA ARG A 19 -0.53 3.23 1.10
C ARG A 19 0.05 1.88 1.47
N ARG A 20 -0.74 1.08 2.18
CA ARG A 20 -0.43 -0.33 2.43
C ARG A 20 -1.66 -1.21 2.33
N GLY A 21 -1.43 -2.46 1.96
CA GLY A 21 -2.46 -3.48 1.84
C GLY A 21 -1.87 -4.81 1.40
N ASN A 22 -2.69 -5.83 1.19
CA ASN A 22 -2.21 -7.10 0.64
C ASN A 22 -2.44 -7.13 -0.87
N LEU A 23 -1.48 -7.71 -1.58
CA LEU A 23 -1.65 -8.14 -2.96
C LEU A 23 -1.93 -9.64 -2.98
N LYS A 24 -2.83 -10.05 -3.85
CA LYS A 24 -3.05 -11.44 -4.21
C LYS A 24 -3.06 -11.53 -5.71
N GLU A 25 -2.16 -12.33 -6.26
CA GLU A 25 -2.00 -12.46 -7.71
C GLU A 25 -1.77 -11.11 -8.42
N GLY A 26 -1.05 -10.20 -7.78
CA GLY A 26 -0.76 -8.87 -8.32
C GLY A 26 -1.94 -7.90 -8.29
N GLU A 27 -3.08 -8.29 -7.73
CA GLU A 27 -4.25 -7.45 -7.52
C GLU A 27 -4.43 -7.11 -6.05
N GLN A 28 -5.11 -6.00 -5.76
CA GLN A 28 -5.43 -5.58 -4.40
C GLN A 28 -6.36 -6.60 -3.73
N ASP A 29 -5.98 -7.10 -2.56
CA ASP A 29 -6.74 -8.07 -1.77
C ASP A 29 -7.05 -7.50 -0.38
N GLY A 30 -8.35 -7.37 -0.07
CA GLY A 30 -8.82 -6.89 1.22
C GLY A 30 -8.79 -5.37 1.39
N VAL A 31 -8.63 -4.94 2.64
CA VAL A 31 -8.63 -3.52 3.02
C VAL A 31 -7.28 -2.89 2.69
N TRP A 32 -7.34 -1.67 2.19
CA TRP A 32 -6.18 -0.82 1.93
C TRP A 32 -6.26 0.40 2.82
N GLU A 33 -5.12 0.76 3.38
CA GLU A 33 -4.96 1.99 4.14
C GLU A 33 -4.23 3.00 3.24
N TYR A 34 -4.78 4.19 3.12
CA TYR A 34 -4.21 5.30 2.37
C TYR A 34 -3.88 6.44 3.32
N PHE A 35 -2.72 7.05 3.10
CA PHE A 35 -2.19 8.11 3.93
C PHE A 35 -1.86 9.32 3.05
N ASP A 36 -1.99 10.52 3.59
CA ASP A 36 -1.52 11.73 2.92
C ASP A 36 -0.01 11.95 3.09
N GLU A 37 0.54 13.00 2.46
CA GLU A 37 1.95 13.35 2.53
C GLU A 37 2.42 13.81 3.92
N ASP A 38 1.50 13.95 4.89
CA ASP A 38 1.76 14.21 6.30
C ASP A 38 1.65 12.93 7.16
N GLY A 39 1.28 11.80 6.54
CA GLY A 39 1.16 10.48 7.16
C GLY A 39 -0.18 10.24 7.85
N LYS A 40 -1.20 11.07 7.55
CA LYS A 40 -2.53 10.93 8.14
C LYS A 40 -3.37 9.95 7.33
N LEU A 41 -3.97 8.99 8.03
CA LEU A 41 -4.92 8.05 7.45
C LEU A 41 -6.12 8.80 6.85
N ILE A 42 -6.40 8.55 5.59
CA ILE A 42 -7.50 9.18 4.83
C ILE A 42 -8.69 8.20 4.70
N GLU A 43 -8.44 6.90 4.73
CA GLU A 43 -9.43 5.82 4.52
C GLU A 43 -9.31 4.69 5.55
#